data_AF-A0A5J4QQ95-F1
#
_entry.id   AF-A0A5J4QQ95-F1
#
_cell.length_a   1.000
_cell.length_b   1.000
_cell.length_c   1.000
_cell.angle_alpha   90.00
_cell.angle_beta   90.00
_cell.angle_gamma   90.00
#
_symmetry.space_group_name_H-M   'P 1'
#
loop_
_entity.id
_entity.type
_entity.pdbx_description
1 polymer ?
#
loop_
_entity_poly.entity_id
_entity_poly.type
_entity_poly.pdbx_seq_one_letter_code
_entity_poly.pdbx_strand_id
1 'polypeptide(L)'
;AIAKQSDSNWFIGVLNNSTEREISLNTDFLTAGKYTIEIWEDAKDANKNPKNIKRSTQTIEAGKPLKVKLAKAGGYVAMVKFKN
;
A
#
# COMPACT_ATOMS: atom_id res chain seq x y z
N ALA A 1 -3.49 6.18 -7.56
CA ALA A 1 -2.44 5.22 -7.15
C ALA A 1 -1.61 4.86 -8.36
N ILE A 2 -0.32 4.57 -8.18
CA ILE A 2 0.58 4.11 -9.23
C ILE A 2 1.25 2.82 -8.75
N ALA A 3 1.39 1.84 -9.63
CA ALA A 3 2.21 0.66 -9.42
C ALA A 3 3.31 0.61 -10.48
N LYS A 4 4.54 0.30 -10.09
CA LYS A 4 5.68 0.09 -11.00
C LYS A 4 6.42 -1.18 -10.63
N GLN A 5 6.89 -1.90 -11.64
CA GLN A 5 7.71 -3.10 -11.45
C GLN A 5 9.19 -2.76 -11.65
N SER A 6 10.04 -3.33 -10.80
CA SER A 6 11.48 -3.43 -11.02
C SER A 6 11.91 -4.84 -10.68
N ASP A 7 12.56 -5.52 -11.63
CA ASP A 7 12.84 -6.95 -11.57
C ASP A 7 11.58 -7.77 -11.25
N SER A 8 11.60 -8.55 -10.18
CA SER A 8 10.47 -9.35 -9.70
C SER A 8 9.63 -8.67 -8.62
N ASN A 9 9.94 -7.41 -8.27
CA ASN A 9 9.26 -6.68 -7.20
C ASN A 9 8.35 -5.60 -7.78
N TRP A 10 7.21 -5.41 -7.12
CA TRP A 10 6.28 -4.33 -7.41
C TRP A 10 6.33 -3.27 -6.32
N PHE A 11 6.24 -2.00 -6.72
CA PHE A 11 6.20 -0.84 -5.85
C PHE A 11 4.90 -0.09 -6.09
N ILE A 12 4.13 0.12 -5.02
CA ILE A 12 2.84 0.81 -5.05
C ILE A 12 3.01 2.15 -4.31
N GLY A 13 2.53 3.23 -4.92
CA GLY A 13 2.50 4.57 -4.33
C GLY A 13 1.11 5.19 -4.42
N VAL A 14 0.66 5.78 -3.31
CA VAL A 14 -0.58 6.54 -3.22
C VAL A 14 -0.33 7.83 -2.46
N LEU A 15 -0.80 8.94 -3.00
CA LEU A 15 -0.87 10.23 -2.33
C LEU A 15 -2.33 10.65 -2.21
N ASN A 16 -2.66 11.35 -1.13
CA ASN A 16 -4.00 11.83 -0.87
C ASN A 16 -4.07 13.37 -0.86
N ASN A 17 -5.27 13.90 -1.05
CA ASN A 17 -5.56 15.32 -0.89
C ASN A 17 -6.03 15.64 0.54
N SER A 18 -6.66 16.80 0.74
CA SER A 18 -7.12 17.29 2.04
C SER A 18 -8.27 16.49 2.69
N THR A 19 -8.81 15.47 2.02
CA THR A 19 -9.92 14.66 2.53
C THR A 19 -9.45 13.23 2.82
N GLU A 20 -9.60 12.80 4.08
CA GLU A 20 -9.36 11.41 4.50
C GLU A 20 -10.26 10.44 3.73
N ARG A 21 -9.70 9.28 3.35
CA ARG A 21 -10.45 8.25 2.64
C ARG A 21 -9.85 6.86 2.84
N GLU A 22 -10.69 5.86 2.62
CA GLU A 22 -10.28 4.47 2.42
C GLU A 22 -10.51 4.12 0.95
N ILE A 23 -9.52 3.50 0.32
CA ILE A 23 -9.61 3.02 -1.06
C ILE A 23 -9.32 1.52 -1.12
N SER A 24 -9.88 0.88 -2.15
CA SER A 24 -9.64 -0.52 -2.47
C SER A 24 -8.84 -0.58 -3.76
N LEU A 25 -7.59 -1.03 -3.70
CA LEU A 25 -6.72 -1.17 -4.86
C LEU A 25 -6.86 -2.57 -5.45
N ASN A 26 -7.13 -2.64 -6.76
CA ASN A 26 -7.07 -3.89 -7.49
C ASN A 26 -5.60 -4.35 -7.64
N THR A 27 -5.34 -5.64 -7.43
CA THR A 27 -4.03 -6.28 -7.56
C THR A 27 -3.92 -7.25 -8.74
N ASP A 28 -4.84 -7.18 -9.71
CA ASP A 28 -4.88 -8.02 -10.93
C ASP A 28 -3.63 -7.91 -11.83
N PHE A 29 -2.80 -6.88 -11.63
CA PHE A 29 -1.52 -6.74 -12.33
C PHE A 29 -0.46 -7.74 -11.82
N LEU A 30 -0.67 -8.36 -10.66
CA LEU A 30 0.19 -9.41 -10.14
C LEU A 30 -0.15 -10.73 -10.83
N THR A 31 0.87 -11.52 -11.17
CA THR A 31 0.65 -12.89 -11.62
C THR A 31 0.07 -13.74 -10.49
N ALA A 32 -0.69 -14.79 -10.85
CA ALA A 32 -1.35 -15.66 -9.87
C ALA A 32 -0.35 -16.20 -8.82
N GLY A 33 -0.72 -16.08 -7.54
CA GLY A 33 0.13 -16.53 -6.44
C GLY A 33 -0.06 -15.72 -5.17
N LYS A 34 0.78 -16.03 -4.17
CA LYS A 34 0.86 -15.33 -2.90
C LYS A 34 2.10 -14.44 -2.86
N TYR A 35 1.95 -13.29 -2.23
CA TYR A 35 3.00 -12.29 -2.14
C TYR A 35 3.16 -11.83 -0.70
N THR A 36 4.38 -11.48 -0.33
CA THR A 36 4.65 -10.68 0.86
C THR A 36 4.59 -9.21 0.45
N ILE A 37 3.74 -8.43 1.12
CA ILE A 37 3.70 -6.97 0.98
C ILE A 37 4.27 -6.33 2.25
N GLU A 38 5.25 -5.47 2.06
CA GLU A 38 5.77 -4.57 3.09
C GLU A 38 5.20 -3.17 2.84
N ILE A 39 4.70 -2.55 3.89
CA ILE A 39 3.84 -1.36 3.83
C ILE A 39 4.41 -0.30 4.74
N TRP A 40 4.47 0.93 4.25
CA TRP A 40 4.57 2.15 5.05
C TRP A 40 3.33 3.00 4.79
N GLU A 41 2.56 3.23 5.85
CA GLU A 41 1.29 3.95 5.79
C GLU A 41 1.21 5.00 6.90
N ASP A 42 0.34 5.99 6.71
CA ASP A 42 -0.01 6.96 7.75
C ASP A 42 -0.40 6.23 9.05
N ALA A 43 0.19 6.64 10.18
CA ALA A 43 -0.26 6.14 11.48
C ALA A 43 -1.69 6.62 11.80
N LYS A 44 -2.36 5.96 12.75
CA LYS A 44 -3.73 6.29 13.17
C LYS A 44 -3.90 7.76 13.59
N ASP A 45 -2.84 8.39 14.09
CA ASP A 45 -2.82 9.77 14.54
C ASP A 45 -2.13 10.74 13.56
N ALA A 46 -1.84 10.33 12.32
CA ALA A 46 -1.10 11.12 11.33
C ALA A 46 -1.74 12.47 10.99
N ASN A 47 -3.08 12.58 11.12
CA ASN A 47 -3.78 13.88 10.97
C ASN A 47 -3.37 14.91 12.05
N LYS A 48 -2.81 14.47 13.18
CA LYS A 48 -2.29 15.32 14.26
C LYS A 48 -0.76 15.32 14.29
N ASN A 49 -0.16 14.16 14.06
CA ASN A 49 1.28 13.93 14.11
C ASN A 49 1.79 13.43 12.74
N PRO A 50 2.02 14.31 11.75
CA PRO A 50 2.28 13.93 10.37
C PRO A 50 3.59 13.15 10.16
N LYS A 51 4.48 13.11 11.16
CA LYS A 51 5.72 12.33 11.14
C LYS A 51 5.51 10.86 11.55
N ASN A 52 4.36 10.52 12.12
CA ASN A 52 4.08 9.18 12.59
C ASN A 52 3.66 8.29 11.42
N ILE A 53 4.47 7.26 11.17
CA ILE A 53 4.27 6.27 10.11
C ILE A 53 4.19 4.90 10.76
N LYS A 54 3.33 4.04 10.22
CA LYS A 54 3.28 2.63 10.58
C LYS A 54 3.94 1.79 9.49
N ARG A 55 4.88 0.93 9.88
CA ARG A 55 5.46 -0.10 9.01
C ARG A 55 4.84 -1.45 9.35
N SER A 56 4.45 -2.22 8.35
CA SER A 56 3.92 -3.58 8.56
C SER A 56 4.18 -4.49 7.37
N THR A 57 4.14 -5.80 7.61
CA THR A 57 4.28 -6.83 6.58
C THR A 57 3.11 -7.79 6.67
N GLN A 58 2.52 -8.16 5.53
CA GLN A 58 1.43 -9.14 5.46
C GLN A 58 1.53 -9.99 4.19
N THR A 59 0.80 -11.10 4.14
CA THR A 59 0.61 -11.88 2.91
C THR A 59 -0.63 -11.40 2.17
N ILE A 60 -0.51 -11.17 0.86
CA ILE A 60 -1.64 -10.92 -0.04
C ILE A 60 -1.70 -12.00 -1.12
N GLU A 61 -2.83 -12.08 -1.79
CA GLU A 61 -3.08 -13.01 -2.89
C GLU A 61 -3.44 -12.18 -4.13
N ALA A 62 -2.87 -12.54 -5.28
CA ALA A 62 -3.10 -11.81 -6.53
C ALA A 62 -4.60 -11.74 -6.87
N GLY A 63 -5.04 -10.57 -7.34
CA GLY A 63 -6.44 -10.27 -7.65
C GLY A 63 -7.35 -10.05 -6.45
N LYS A 64 -6.86 -10.19 -5.20
CA LYS A 64 -7.61 -9.76 -4.02
C LYS A 64 -7.41 -8.25 -3.80
N PRO A 65 -8.49 -7.51 -3.46
CA PRO A 65 -8.38 -6.08 -3.23
C PRO A 65 -7.51 -5.77 -2.01
N LEU A 66 -6.59 -4.82 -2.16
CA LEU A 66 -5.78 -4.27 -1.08
C LEU A 66 -6.44 -3.00 -0.54
N LYS A 67 -6.86 -3.03 0.73
CA LYS A 67 -7.41 -1.86 1.42
C LYS A 67 -6.29 -0.92 1.84
N VAL A 68 -6.45 0.37 1.52
CA VAL A 68 -5.50 1.43 1.84
C VAL A 68 -6.24 2.57 2.54
N LYS A 69 -5.77 2.93 3.73
CA LYS A 69 -6.25 4.07 4.49
C LYS A 69 -5.31 5.24 4.29
N LEU A 70 -5.87 6.42 4.07
CA LEU A 70 -5.10 7.63 3.78
C LEU A 70 -5.56 8.75 4.69
N ALA A 71 -4.66 9.27 5.50
CA ALA A 71 -4.89 10.50 6.26
C ALA A 71 -5.01 11.70 5.30
N LYS A 72 -5.43 12.86 5.84
CA LYS A 72 -5.44 14.12 5.07
C LYS A 72 -4.02 14.48 4.66
N ALA A 73 -3.82 14.77 3.37
CA ALA A 73 -2.52 15.04 2.75
C ALA A 73 -1.48 13.94 3.00
N GLY A 74 -1.92 12.74 3.38
CA GLY A 74 -1.07 11.61 3.68
C GLY A 74 -0.81 10.72 2.48
N GLY A 75 -0.33 9.51 2.75
CA GLY A 75 0.07 8.60 1.69
C GLY A 75 0.26 7.17 2.13
N TYR A 76 0.60 6.36 1.14
CA TYR A 76 0.85 4.94 1.29
C TYR A 76 1.91 4.52 0.29
N VAL A 77 2.92 3.79 0.75
CA VAL A 77 3.88 3.11 -0.11
C VAL A 77 3.99 1.65 0.29
N ALA A 78 4.13 0.78 -0.70
CA ALA A 78 4.35 -0.63 -0.44
C ALA A 78 5.29 -1.27 -1.46
N MET A 79 6.04 -2.25 -0.99
CA MET A 79 6.83 -3.16 -1.81
C MET A 79 6.20 -4.55 -1.73
N VAL A 80 5.95 -5.14 -2.89
CA VAL A 80 5.30 -6.45 -3.04
C VAL A 80 6.30 -7.41 -3.67
N LYS A 81 6.57 -8.54 -3.00
CA LYS A 81 7.51 -9.57 -3.42
C LYS A 81 6.82 -10.92 -3.50
N PHE A 82 7.05 -11.67 -4.57
CA PHE A 82 6.52 -13.03 -4.70
C PHE A 82 6.98 -13.90 -3.52
N LYS A 83 6.05 -14.67 -2.95
CA LYS A 83 6.34 -15.56 -1.83
C LYS A 83 6.79 -16.90 -2.42
N ASN A 84 8.09 -17.17 -2.35
CA ASN A 84 8.66 -18.48 -2.68
C ASN A 84 8.01 -19.59 -1.84
#